data_AF-A0A1W9LT14-F1
#
_entry.id   AF-A0A1W9LT14-F1
#
_cell.length_a   1.000
_cell.length_b   1.000
_cell.length_c   1.000
_cell.angle_alpha   90.00
_cell.angle_beta   90.00
_cell.angle_gamma   90.00
#
_symmetry.space_group_name_H-M   'P 1'
#
loop_
_entity.id
_entity.type
_entity.pdbx_description
1 polymer ?
#
loop_
_entity_poly.entity_id
_entity_poly.type
_entity_poly.pdbx_seq_one_letter_code
_entity_poly.pdbx_strand_id
1 'polypeptide(L)'
;MQLIRHTMILIAGALLLAGCTCGHALKELKKTRPAAQALSVEAYDQMVKEYRQVLEKYQPDAGSNCFTETDAAIKNFEKLREEAFFKDSKAENTIEAYEGYLYKYPYGQFVEAAKDLRNKIWFQTDMNFDRGIQFLALFMKAQMMQHQSFGKFFPDPKPRPAVMDPFKDTQTGQELTVNDVIENLFTQSLNQHLLELVEFSPKNLPDAEFVFRGILSLEKDPVSNKQRNYHIYARLDEKSSGRWVAGADVWVGNFPYTPKPIYADMPVYPIDKNLEKLKESASNPQIEDKDYTAFLDTQSVLSEGNRLYEKGKYKEALKRYEDVSKREDGQKMAVWLGLYNIYLRLKDLEKAGNSFRKAVEIGVRENNEIFSNFLFDVNSAYFIKDKKLFQEYEIQLREISDYLKKTKTCVRITGHVSRTGDPNQLSKRRAETVQRIMAETFPKIYRYSEIAGMGYKECMKCTVPDSDGNAIDRRVEFKIIPCKKNRRDR
;
A
#
# COMPACT_ATOMS: atom_id res chain seq x y z
N MET A 1 -45.65 15.13 -0.73
CA MET A 1 -44.38 15.76 -1.16
C MET A 1 -44.56 17.13 -1.81
N GLN A 2 -45.39 17.29 -2.86
CA GLN A 2 -45.64 18.61 -3.49
C GLN A 2 -46.24 19.66 -2.54
N LEU A 3 -47.12 19.22 -1.61
CA LEU A 3 -47.70 20.10 -0.60
C LEU A 3 -46.63 20.68 0.34
N ILE A 4 -45.73 19.85 0.87
CA ILE A 4 -44.62 20.27 1.77
C ILE A 4 -43.65 21.23 1.05
N ARG A 5 -43.33 20.97 -0.23
CA ARG A 5 -42.52 21.90 -1.06
C ARG A 5 -43.19 23.27 -1.21
N HIS A 6 -44.49 23.31 -1.48
CA HIS A 6 -45.22 24.57 -1.61
C HIS A 6 -45.33 25.33 -0.28
N THR A 7 -45.58 24.63 0.84
CA THR A 7 -45.68 25.27 2.16
C THR A 7 -44.33 25.85 2.61
N MET A 8 -43.20 25.18 2.33
CA MET A 8 -41.87 25.68 2.73
C MET A 8 -41.40 26.87 1.90
N ILE A 9 -41.62 26.85 0.58
CA ILE A 9 -41.30 27.99 -0.32
C ILE A 9 -42.13 29.23 0.07
N LEU A 10 -43.40 29.05 0.44
CA LEU A 10 -44.26 30.13 0.92
C LEU A 10 -43.82 30.69 2.27
N ILE A 11 -43.34 29.85 3.20
CA ILE A 11 -42.87 30.28 4.52
C ILE A 11 -41.56 31.07 4.40
N ALA A 12 -40.56 30.55 3.65
CA ALA A 12 -39.30 31.25 3.44
C ALA A 12 -39.50 32.59 2.69
N GLY A 13 -40.33 32.59 1.62
CA GLY A 13 -40.68 33.80 0.88
C GLY A 13 -41.45 34.84 1.70
N ALA A 14 -42.40 34.41 2.54
CA ALA A 14 -43.17 35.31 3.39
C ALA A 14 -42.35 35.89 4.55
N LEU A 15 -41.46 35.11 5.16
CA LEU A 15 -40.53 35.58 6.19
C LEU A 15 -39.49 36.57 5.65
N LEU A 16 -39.12 36.43 4.37
CA LEU A 16 -38.18 37.32 3.69
C LEU A 16 -38.79 38.71 3.39
N LEU A 17 -40.11 38.82 3.21
CA LEU A 17 -40.79 40.06 2.82
C LEU A 17 -41.37 40.87 4.01
N ALA A 18 -41.51 40.27 5.20
CA ALA A 18 -42.34 40.84 6.28
C ALA A 18 -41.58 41.54 7.45
N GLY A 19 -40.29 41.88 7.33
CA GLY A 19 -39.55 42.52 8.43
C GLY A 19 -39.44 41.68 9.72
N CYS A 20 -39.57 40.36 9.60
CA CYS A 20 -39.55 39.44 10.74
C CYS A 20 -38.19 39.39 11.46
N THR A 21 -38.22 39.24 12.78
CA THR A 21 -37.04 38.94 13.60
C THR A 21 -36.57 37.50 13.35
N CYS A 22 -35.26 37.24 13.50
CA CYS A 22 -34.71 35.90 13.26
C CYS A 22 -35.40 34.80 14.09
N GLY A 23 -35.78 35.09 15.34
CA GLY A 23 -36.51 34.14 16.19
C GLY A 23 -37.86 33.71 15.61
N HIS A 24 -38.55 34.58 14.88
CA HIS A 24 -39.79 34.25 14.20
C HIS A 24 -39.54 33.35 12.98
N ALA A 25 -38.53 33.67 12.17
CA ALA A 25 -38.13 32.85 11.02
C ALA A 25 -37.72 31.42 11.43
N LEU A 26 -36.91 31.30 12.49
CA LEU A 26 -36.53 30.00 13.09
C LEU A 26 -37.75 29.23 13.61
N LYS A 27 -38.72 29.91 14.24
CA LYS A 27 -39.92 29.27 14.79
C LYS A 27 -40.79 28.68 13.67
N GLU A 28 -40.96 29.39 12.57
CA GLU A 28 -41.71 28.88 11.42
C GLU A 28 -40.99 27.74 10.70
N LEU A 29 -39.67 27.84 10.52
CA LEU A 29 -38.87 26.73 9.97
C LEU A 29 -38.87 25.50 10.89
N LYS A 30 -38.88 25.68 12.23
CA LYS A 30 -38.99 24.55 13.17
C LYS A 30 -40.33 23.80 13.06
N LYS A 31 -41.41 24.45 12.61
CA LYS A 31 -42.71 23.78 12.40
C LYS A 31 -42.69 22.80 11.23
N THR A 32 -41.73 22.92 10.31
CA THR A 32 -41.59 22.01 9.16
C THR A 32 -40.71 20.78 9.47
N ARG A 33 -40.01 20.80 10.63
CA ARG A 33 -39.08 19.75 11.11
C ARG A 33 -39.68 18.34 11.29
N PRO A 34 -40.92 18.15 11.77
CA PRO A 34 -41.49 16.81 11.97
C PRO A 34 -41.79 16.04 10.67
N ALA A 35 -41.89 16.74 9.53
CA ALA A 35 -42.07 16.10 8.22
C ALA A 35 -40.75 15.63 7.59
N ALA A 36 -39.60 15.93 8.22
CA ALA A 36 -38.28 15.73 7.62
C ALA A 36 -37.77 14.29 7.65
N GLN A 37 -38.18 13.47 8.63
CA GLN A 37 -37.66 12.10 8.82
C GLN A 37 -38.04 11.10 7.72
N ALA A 38 -38.85 11.51 6.73
CA ALA A 38 -39.25 10.71 5.58
C ALA A 38 -38.97 11.42 4.22
N LEU A 39 -38.08 12.42 4.20
CA LEU A 39 -37.79 13.21 3.00
C LEU A 39 -36.67 12.61 2.15
N SER A 40 -36.72 12.85 0.83
CA SER A 40 -35.64 12.54 -0.11
C SER A 40 -34.44 13.48 0.09
N VAL A 41 -33.27 13.10 -0.44
CA VAL A 41 -32.04 13.91 -0.40
C VAL A 41 -32.29 15.34 -0.92
N GLU A 42 -33.07 15.51 -2.00
CA GLU A 42 -33.37 16.82 -2.58
C GLU A 42 -34.17 17.72 -1.63
N ALA A 43 -35.02 17.13 -0.80
CA ALA A 43 -35.79 17.89 0.18
C ALA A 43 -34.89 18.41 1.31
N TYR A 44 -33.91 17.63 1.76
CA TYR A 44 -32.89 18.13 2.70
C TYR A 44 -32.01 19.21 2.08
N ASP A 45 -31.61 19.05 0.82
CA ASP A 45 -30.82 20.07 0.09
C ASP A 45 -31.56 21.41 0.03
N GLN A 46 -32.87 21.37 -0.25
CA GLN A 46 -33.70 22.56 -0.25
C GLN A 46 -33.80 23.19 1.16
N MET A 47 -33.96 22.38 2.21
CA MET A 47 -34.00 22.89 3.59
C MET A 47 -32.68 23.55 4.01
N VAL A 48 -31.53 22.91 3.73
CA VAL A 48 -30.22 23.49 4.04
C VAL A 48 -30.03 24.82 3.31
N LYS A 49 -30.45 24.90 2.04
CA LYS A 49 -30.41 26.15 1.26
C LYS A 49 -31.24 27.27 1.89
N GLU A 50 -32.47 26.98 2.29
CA GLU A 50 -33.36 27.96 2.93
C GLU A 50 -32.79 28.45 4.28
N TYR A 51 -32.28 27.55 5.11
CA TYR A 51 -31.64 27.91 6.39
C TYR A 51 -30.36 28.75 6.18
N ARG A 52 -29.55 28.46 5.15
CA ARG A 52 -28.37 29.27 4.81
C ARG A 52 -28.75 30.67 4.33
N GLN A 53 -29.83 30.82 3.57
CA GLN A 53 -30.34 32.14 3.17
C GLN A 53 -30.76 33.00 4.37
N VAL A 54 -31.31 32.39 5.42
CA VAL A 54 -31.62 33.09 6.69
C VAL A 54 -30.32 33.57 7.35
N LEU A 55 -29.28 32.73 7.43
CA LEU A 55 -27.97 33.13 7.97
C LEU A 55 -27.36 34.32 7.21
N GLU A 56 -27.39 34.28 5.89
CA GLU A 56 -26.84 35.35 5.04
C GLU A 56 -27.60 36.67 5.21
N LYS A 57 -28.94 36.63 5.28
CA LYS A 57 -29.76 37.82 5.38
C LYS A 57 -29.64 38.53 6.73
N TYR A 58 -29.60 37.77 7.82
CA TYR A 58 -29.69 38.34 9.17
C TYR A 58 -28.32 38.65 9.80
N GLN A 59 -27.24 38.65 9.00
CA GLN A 59 -25.83 38.90 9.35
C GLN A 59 -25.45 38.50 10.79
N PRO A 60 -24.77 37.36 10.98
CA PRO A 60 -24.59 36.82 12.31
C PRO A 60 -23.55 37.61 13.08
N ASP A 61 -23.98 38.31 14.13
CA ASP A 61 -23.11 38.45 15.29
C ASP A 61 -22.81 37.02 15.78
N ALA A 62 -21.55 36.60 15.59
CA ALA A 62 -21.05 35.30 16.01
C ALA A 62 -21.16 35.19 17.53
N GLY A 63 -22.30 34.69 18.01
CA GLY A 63 -22.68 34.71 19.43
C GLY A 63 -24.18 34.94 19.67
N SER A 64 -24.92 35.41 18.67
CA SER A 64 -26.39 35.52 18.77
C SER A 64 -27.05 34.13 18.84
N ASN A 65 -28.11 34.00 19.65
CA ASN A 65 -28.94 32.78 19.71
C ASN A 65 -29.49 32.39 18.33
N CYS A 66 -29.72 33.37 17.45
CA CYS A 66 -30.12 33.14 16.07
C CYS A 66 -29.08 32.34 15.28
N PHE A 67 -27.82 32.75 15.32
CA PHE A 67 -26.74 32.08 14.61
C PHE A 67 -26.53 30.66 15.13
N THR A 68 -26.42 30.49 16.46
CA THR A 68 -26.16 29.19 17.09
C THR A 68 -27.29 28.18 16.84
N GLU A 69 -28.55 28.61 16.91
CA GLU A 69 -29.69 27.73 16.62
C GLU A 69 -29.79 27.35 15.15
N THR A 70 -29.49 28.28 14.23
CA THR A 70 -29.57 28.04 12.78
C THR A 70 -28.42 27.14 12.33
N ASP A 71 -27.20 27.37 12.82
CA ASP A 71 -26.04 26.51 12.58
C ASP A 71 -26.27 25.09 13.12
N ALA A 72 -26.81 24.95 14.34
CA ALA A 72 -27.18 23.66 14.90
C ALA A 72 -28.28 22.95 14.08
N ALA A 73 -29.24 23.69 13.52
CA ALA A 73 -30.27 23.13 12.66
C ALA A 73 -29.68 22.62 11.33
N ILE A 74 -28.80 23.41 10.69
CA ILE A 74 -28.10 23.02 9.45
C ILE A 74 -27.30 21.73 9.68
N LYS A 75 -26.49 21.67 10.75
CA LYS A 75 -25.72 20.46 11.11
C LYS A 75 -26.61 19.23 11.28
N ASN A 76 -27.77 19.38 11.92
CA ASN A 76 -28.73 18.29 12.08
C ASN A 76 -29.32 17.85 10.73
N PHE A 77 -29.65 18.78 9.83
CA PHE A 77 -30.15 18.43 8.49
C PHE A 77 -29.08 17.78 7.63
N GLU A 78 -27.83 18.23 7.72
CA GLU A 78 -26.71 17.61 7.01
C GLU A 78 -26.51 16.15 7.46
N LYS A 79 -26.64 15.86 8.76
CA LYS A 79 -26.64 14.49 9.29
C LYS A 79 -27.80 13.65 8.75
N LEU A 80 -29.03 14.18 8.83
CA LEU A 80 -30.22 13.46 8.31
C LEU A 80 -30.15 13.23 6.80
N ARG A 81 -29.58 14.19 6.06
CA ARG A 81 -29.36 14.08 4.61
C ARG A 81 -28.37 12.96 4.29
N GLU A 82 -27.28 12.85 5.05
CA GLU A 82 -26.34 11.75 4.93
C GLU A 82 -27.02 10.40 5.21
N GLU A 83 -27.82 10.31 6.28
CA GLU A 83 -28.60 9.12 6.63
C GLU A 83 -29.55 8.70 5.50
N ALA A 84 -30.26 9.64 4.90
CA ALA A 84 -31.13 9.38 3.75
C ALA A 84 -30.32 8.90 2.53
N PHE A 85 -29.22 9.57 2.20
CA PHE A 85 -28.38 9.16 1.06
C PHE A 85 -27.80 7.76 1.25
N PHE A 86 -27.33 7.44 2.46
CA PHE A 86 -26.82 6.09 2.76
C PHE A 86 -27.94 5.04 2.70
N LYS A 87 -29.14 5.37 3.18
CA LYS A 87 -30.31 4.48 3.06
C LYS A 87 -30.65 4.20 1.59
N ASP A 88 -30.65 5.21 0.75
CA ASP A 88 -30.89 5.06 -0.69
C ASP A 88 -29.79 4.19 -1.33
N SER A 89 -28.53 4.43 -0.95
CA SER A 89 -27.39 3.63 -1.42
C SER A 89 -27.51 2.15 -1.03
N LYS A 90 -27.98 1.87 0.20
CA LYS A 90 -28.28 0.51 0.66
C LYS A 90 -29.47 -0.13 -0.06
N ALA A 91 -30.44 0.67 -0.48
CA ALA A 91 -31.60 0.19 -1.23
C ALA A 91 -31.22 -0.19 -2.67
N GLU A 92 -30.36 0.60 -3.30
CA GLU A 92 -29.78 0.27 -4.62
C GLU A 92 -28.82 -0.92 -4.54
N ASN A 93 -28.01 -0.97 -3.48
CA ASN A 93 -27.06 -2.05 -3.20
C ASN A 93 -26.14 -2.37 -4.40
N THR A 94 -25.62 -1.33 -5.04
CA THR A 94 -24.65 -1.41 -6.13
C THR A 94 -23.30 -0.82 -5.71
N ILE A 95 -22.24 -1.16 -6.45
CA ILE A 95 -20.91 -0.60 -6.22
C ILE A 95 -20.97 0.93 -6.41
N GLU A 96 -21.61 1.37 -7.48
CA GLU A 96 -21.73 2.77 -7.88
C GLU A 96 -22.45 3.61 -6.81
N ALA A 97 -23.49 3.06 -6.19
CA ALA A 97 -24.23 3.75 -5.13
C ALA A 97 -23.37 3.96 -3.88
N TYR A 98 -22.65 2.92 -3.43
CA TYR A 98 -21.75 3.04 -2.28
C TYR A 98 -20.53 3.91 -2.58
N GLU A 99 -19.93 3.81 -3.78
CA GLU A 99 -18.85 4.69 -4.21
C GLU A 99 -19.31 6.15 -4.30
N GLY A 100 -20.54 6.40 -4.77
CA GLY A 100 -21.17 7.72 -4.78
C GLY A 100 -21.36 8.29 -3.37
N TYR A 101 -21.81 7.48 -2.42
CA TYR A 101 -21.89 7.86 -1.00
C TYR A 101 -20.50 8.21 -0.44
N LEU A 102 -19.50 7.34 -0.65
CA LEU A 102 -18.13 7.53 -0.17
C LEU A 102 -17.52 8.81 -0.76
N TYR A 103 -17.72 9.07 -2.04
CA TYR A 103 -17.24 10.31 -2.67
C TYR A 103 -17.91 11.56 -2.08
N LYS A 104 -19.22 11.50 -1.79
CA LYS A 104 -19.96 12.65 -1.27
C LYS A 104 -19.71 12.89 0.23
N TYR A 105 -19.54 11.83 1.01
CA TYR A 105 -19.37 11.85 2.46
C TYR A 105 -18.10 11.09 2.87
N PRO A 106 -16.90 11.56 2.47
CA PRO A 106 -15.64 10.83 2.72
C PRO A 106 -15.23 10.75 4.19
N TYR A 107 -15.81 11.60 5.04
CA TYR A 107 -15.69 11.59 6.50
C TYR A 107 -17.03 11.30 7.20
N GLY A 108 -17.99 10.71 6.47
CA GLY A 108 -19.34 10.43 6.95
C GLY A 108 -19.40 9.34 8.03
N GLN A 109 -20.48 9.33 8.80
CA GLN A 109 -20.70 8.36 9.89
C GLN A 109 -20.92 6.93 9.38
N PHE A 110 -21.23 6.72 8.10
CA PHE A 110 -21.44 5.41 7.50
C PHE A 110 -20.33 4.97 6.53
N VAL A 111 -19.17 5.64 6.51
CA VAL A 111 -18.05 5.29 5.61
C VAL A 111 -17.65 3.82 5.75
N GLU A 112 -17.37 3.35 6.96
CA GLU A 112 -16.97 1.95 7.18
C GLU A 112 -18.08 0.96 6.80
N ALA A 113 -19.33 1.27 7.13
CA ALA A 113 -20.47 0.43 6.75
C ALA A 113 -20.68 0.39 5.22
N ALA A 114 -20.47 1.51 4.52
CA ALA A 114 -20.54 1.58 3.06
C ALA A 114 -19.41 0.79 2.41
N LYS A 115 -18.16 0.91 2.91
CA LYS A 115 -17.03 0.08 2.47
C LYS A 115 -17.32 -1.39 2.64
N ASP A 116 -17.82 -1.82 3.80
CA ASP A 116 -18.13 -3.22 4.08
C ASP A 116 -19.18 -3.79 3.12
N LEU A 117 -20.26 -3.04 2.85
CA LEU A 117 -21.32 -3.46 1.95
C LEU A 117 -20.85 -3.51 0.49
N ARG A 118 -20.10 -2.50 0.07
CA ARG A 118 -19.45 -2.46 -1.25
C ARG A 118 -18.48 -3.63 -1.43
N ASN A 119 -17.63 -3.90 -0.43
CA ASN A 119 -16.67 -5.01 -0.45
C ASN A 119 -17.38 -6.36 -0.62
N LYS A 120 -18.54 -6.57 0.02
CA LYS A 120 -19.35 -7.78 -0.17
C LYS A 120 -19.77 -7.99 -1.63
N ILE A 121 -20.10 -6.91 -2.36
CA ILE A 121 -20.43 -6.98 -3.79
C ILE A 121 -19.15 -7.18 -4.62
N TRP A 122 -18.05 -6.54 -4.25
CA TRP A 122 -16.76 -6.71 -4.93
C TRP A 122 -16.27 -8.14 -4.96
N PHE A 123 -16.36 -8.87 -3.84
CA PHE A 123 -15.96 -10.28 -3.81
C PHE A 123 -16.85 -11.20 -4.65
N GLN A 124 -18.04 -10.75 -5.07
CA GLN A 124 -18.90 -11.49 -5.99
C GLN A 124 -18.63 -11.18 -7.46
N THR A 125 -17.97 -10.06 -7.74
CA THR A 125 -17.86 -9.49 -9.10
C THR A 125 -16.43 -9.48 -9.64
N ASP A 126 -15.45 -9.99 -8.88
CA ASP A 126 -14.02 -10.07 -9.23
C ASP A 126 -13.48 -8.77 -9.84
N MET A 127 -13.57 -7.68 -9.06
CA MET A 127 -13.15 -6.35 -9.50
C MET A 127 -11.75 -6.36 -10.09
N ASN A 128 -11.64 -5.81 -11.31
CA ASN A 128 -10.36 -5.63 -11.97
C ASN A 128 -9.53 -4.53 -11.28
N PHE A 129 -8.23 -4.78 -11.19
CA PHE A 129 -7.20 -3.87 -10.67
C PHE A 129 -7.41 -2.40 -11.07
N ASP A 130 -7.59 -2.08 -12.35
CA ASP A 130 -7.66 -0.71 -12.84
C ASP A 130 -8.83 0.07 -12.23
N ARG A 131 -10.00 -0.57 -12.13
CA ARG A 131 -11.20 0.04 -11.53
C ARG A 131 -10.98 0.32 -10.05
N GLY A 132 -10.32 -0.59 -9.34
CA GLY A 132 -9.97 -0.41 -7.93
C GLY A 132 -9.04 0.79 -7.71
N ILE A 133 -8.02 0.94 -8.56
CA ILE A 133 -7.09 2.08 -8.50
C ILE A 133 -7.81 3.40 -8.81
N GLN A 134 -8.69 3.44 -9.81
CA GLN A 134 -9.50 4.63 -10.09
C GLN A 134 -10.38 5.02 -8.90
N PHE A 135 -11.00 4.02 -8.24
CA PHE A 135 -11.76 4.26 -7.01
C PHE A 135 -10.88 4.87 -5.92
N LEU A 136 -9.70 4.31 -5.64
CA LEU A 136 -8.77 4.86 -4.64
C LEU A 136 -8.49 6.34 -4.91
N ALA A 137 -8.10 6.66 -6.14
CA ALA A 137 -7.74 8.02 -6.52
C ALA A 137 -8.94 8.99 -6.39
N LEU A 138 -10.14 8.57 -6.82
CA LEU A 138 -11.36 9.38 -6.72
C LEU A 138 -11.80 9.61 -5.26
N PHE A 139 -11.72 8.57 -4.42
CA PHE A 139 -12.08 8.68 -3.01
C PHE A 139 -11.09 9.55 -2.24
N MET A 140 -9.79 9.41 -2.52
CA MET A 140 -8.77 10.31 -1.97
C MET A 140 -8.98 11.75 -2.45
N LYS A 141 -9.36 11.97 -3.70
CA LYS A 141 -9.72 13.30 -4.22
C LYS A 141 -10.86 13.93 -3.44
N ALA A 142 -11.91 13.18 -3.10
CA ALA A 142 -12.99 13.68 -2.26
C ALA A 142 -12.49 14.16 -0.89
N GLN A 143 -11.61 13.39 -0.26
CA GLN A 143 -10.99 13.75 1.02
C GLN A 143 -10.15 15.02 0.90
N MET A 144 -9.28 15.10 -0.12
CA MET A 144 -8.42 16.27 -0.38
C MET A 144 -9.23 17.55 -0.53
N MET A 145 -10.33 17.53 -1.29
CA MET A 145 -11.18 18.72 -1.52
C MET A 145 -11.85 19.25 -0.23
N GLN A 146 -11.95 18.43 0.81
CA GLN A 146 -12.51 18.81 2.10
C GLN A 146 -11.42 19.08 3.16
N HIS A 147 -10.16 18.79 2.84
CA HIS A 147 -9.05 18.93 3.75
C HIS A 147 -8.52 20.37 3.80
N GLN A 148 -8.18 20.84 5.01
CA GLN A 148 -7.73 22.22 5.23
C GLN A 148 -6.52 22.64 4.40
N SER A 149 -5.62 21.70 4.06
CA SER A 149 -4.45 22.01 3.24
C SER A 149 -4.82 22.46 1.83
N PHE A 150 -6.00 22.11 1.31
CA PHE A 150 -6.44 22.49 -0.04
C PHE A 150 -7.38 23.70 -0.06
N GLY A 151 -7.76 24.23 1.12
CA GLY A 151 -8.52 25.48 1.28
C GLY A 151 -9.95 25.46 0.71
N LYS A 152 -10.77 26.43 1.13
CA LYS A 152 -12.04 26.72 0.44
C LYS A 152 -11.70 27.54 -0.81
N PHE A 153 -11.70 26.89 -1.99
CA PHE A 153 -11.66 27.48 -3.34
C PHE A 153 -11.09 28.92 -3.42
N PHE A 154 -9.78 29.04 -3.66
CA PHE A 154 -9.22 30.25 -4.29
C PHE A 154 -9.38 30.13 -5.82
N PRO A 155 -9.56 31.22 -6.57
CA PRO A 155 -9.64 31.16 -8.02
C PRO A 155 -8.23 30.89 -8.55
N ASP A 156 -8.03 29.64 -9.00
CA ASP A 156 -6.87 29.08 -9.69
C ASP A 156 -5.54 29.01 -8.90
N PRO A 157 -5.43 28.14 -7.88
CA PRO A 157 -4.12 27.74 -7.38
C PRO A 157 -3.42 26.93 -8.47
N LYS A 158 -2.16 27.29 -8.78
CA LYS A 158 -1.30 26.41 -9.55
C LYS A 158 -1.30 25.02 -8.91
N PRO A 159 -1.28 23.93 -9.71
CA PRO A 159 -1.17 22.57 -9.20
C PRO A 159 -0.04 22.45 -8.19
N ARG A 160 -0.29 21.81 -7.04
CA ARG A 160 0.75 21.62 -6.03
C ARG A 160 1.52 20.33 -6.34
N PRO A 161 2.85 20.36 -6.37
CA PRO A 161 3.64 19.21 -6.75
C PRO A 161 3.53 18.09 -5.70
N ALA A 162 3.31 16.87 -6.16
CA ALA A 162 3.28 15.67 -5.34
C ALA A 162 4.14 14.58 -5.99
N VAL A 163 4.84 13.81 -5.18
CA VAL A 163 5.58 12.63 -5.66
C VAL A 163 4.88 11.35 -5.22
N MET A 164 5.10 10.25 -5.96
CA MET A 164 4.63 8.92 -5.58
C MET A 164 5.81 8.00 -5.27
N ASP A 165 5.98 7.63 -4.00
CA ASP A 165 6.86 6.52 -3.65
C ASP A 165 6.22 5.22 -4.16
N PRO A 166 6.92 4.40 -4.97
CA PRO A 166 6.36 3.16 -5.49
C PRO A 166 5.80 2.26 -4.39
N PHE A 167 4.63 1.70 -4.67
CA PHE A 167 3.92 0.78 -3.80
C PHE A 167 4.71 -0.54 -3.70
N LYS A 168 4.80 -1.05 -2.47
CA LYS A 168 5.58 -2.25 -2.14
C LYS A 168 4.66 -3.41 -1.76
N ASP A 169 4.98 -4.61 -2.24
CA ASP A 169 4.31 -5.84 -1.83
C ASP A 169 4.77 -6.27 -0.43
N THR A 170 3.83 -6.48 0.50
CA THR A 170 4.17 -6.78 1.91
C THR A 170 4.83 -8.13 2.10
N GLN A 171 4.57 -9.09 1.22
CA GLN A 171 5.08 -10.45 1.36
C GLN A 171 6.52 -10.57 0.88
N THR A 172 6.93 -9.72 -0.07
CA THR A 172 8.21 -9.83 -0.77
C THR A 172 9.10 -8.59 -0.62
N GLY A 173 8.54 -7.44 -0.22
CA GLY A 173 9.23 -6.15 -0.20
C GLY A 173 9.52 -5.57 -1.59
N GLN A 174 8.98 -6.16 -2.66
CA GLN A 174 9.27 -5.80 -4.04
C GLN A 174 8.36 -4.68 -4.55
N GLU A 175 8.90 -3.87 -5.45
CA GLU A 175 8.12 -3.00 -6.32
C GLU A 175 7.70 -3.79 -7.57
N LEU A 176 6.43 -3.62 -7.96
CA LEU A 176 5.85 -4.31 -9.11
C LEU A 176 5.67 -3.35 -10.29
N THR A 177 5.60 -3.89 -11.51
CA THR A 177 5.37 -3.13 -12.75
C THR A 177 4.02 -2.40 -12.75
N VAL A 178 3.05 -2.86 -11.97
CA VAL A 178 1.77 -2.19 -11.79
C VAL A 178 1.88 -0.78 -11.20
N ASN A 179 3.01 -0.42 -10.59
CA ASN A 179 3.25 0.95 -10.14
C ASN A 179 3.12 1.97 -11.27
N ASP A 180 3.54 1.64 -12.49
CA ASP A 180 3.44 2.54 -13.63
C ASP A 180 1.96 2.75 -14.02
N VAL A 181 1.12 1.72 -13.85
CA VAL A 181 -0.34 1.80 -14.03
C VAL A 181 -0.99 2.62 -12.91
N ILE A 182 -0.57 2.41 -11.66
CA ILE A 182 -1.06 3.18 -10.50
C ILE A 182 -0.78 4.67 -10.70
N GLU A 183 0.45 5.02 -11.02
CA GLU A 183 0.88 6.41 -11.24
C GLU A 183 0.06 7.07 -12.36
N ASN A 184 -0.14 6.37 -13.48
CA ASN A 184 -0.94 6.87 -14.60
C ASN A 184 -2.42 7.05 -14.23
N LEU A 185 -3.05 6.07 -13.57
CA LEU A 185 -4.46 6.16 -13.18
C LEU A 185 -4.71 7.21 -12.10
N PHE A 186 -3.77 7.39 -11.16
CA PHE A 186 -3.81 8.50 -10.20
C PHE A 186 -3.69 9.83 -10.94
N THR A 187 -2.74 9.98 -11.86
CA THR A 187 -2.56 11.21 -12.65
C THR A 187 -3.80 11.57 -13.46
N GLN A 188 -4.50 10.58 -14.02
CA GLN A 188 -5.75 10.79 -14.77
C GLN A 188 -6.95 11.13 -13.87
N SER A 189 -7.05 10.49 -12.70
CA SER A 189 -8.22 10.60 -11.82
C SER A 189 -8.15 11.84 -10.91
N LEU A 190 -6.94 12.20 -10.49
CA LEU A 190 -6.68 13.39 -9.72
C LEU A 190 -6.76 14.60 -10.66
N ASN A 191 -7.55 15.61 -10.29
CA ASN A 191 -7.66 16.82 -11.09
C ASN A 191 -6.28 17.50 -11.12
N GLN A 192 -5.71 17.71 -12.31
CA GLN A 192 -4.42 18.41 -12.46
C GLN A 192 -4.42 19.76 -11.76
N HIS A 193 -5.58 20.43 -11.60
CA HIS A 193 -5.67 21.71 -10.87
C HIS A 193 -5.47 21.58 -9.35
N LEU A 194 -5.56 20.39 -8.76
CA LEU A 194 -5.32 20.16 -7.32
C LEU A 194 -3.87 19.77 -7.06
N LEU A 195 -3.40 18.75 -7.77
CA LEU A 195 -2.07 18.18 -7.62
C LEU A 195 -1.45 17.94 -8.98
N GLU A 196 -0.14 18.20 -9.07
CA GLU A 196 0.70 17.76 -10.18
C GLU A 196 1.55 16.60 -9.68
N LEU A 197 1.26 15.39 -10.17
CA LEU A 197 2.08 14.23 -9.86
C LEU A 197 3.38 14.29 -10.69
N VAL A 198 4.51 14.42 -10.01
CA VAL A 198 5.84 14.49 -10.62
C VAL A 198 6.67 13.26 -10.25
N GLU A 199 7.62 12.91 -11.12
CA GLU A 199 8.49 11.75 -10.93
C GLU A 199 9.18 11.79 -9.57
N PHE A 200 9.07 10.72 -8.78
CA PHE A 200 9.78 10.59 -7.51
C PHE A 200 11.29 10.46 -7.76
N SER A 201 12.01 11.55 -7.56
CA SER A 201 13.44 11.69 -7.89
C SER A 201 14.09 12.74 -6.99
N PRO A 202 15.43 12.72 -6.82
CA PRO A 202 16.15 13.76 -6.08
C PRO A 202 15.97 15.15 -6.69
N LYS A 203 15.64 15.22 -8.00
CA LYS A 203 15.38 16.48 -8.70
C LYS A 203 14.07 17.12 -8.27
N ASN A 204 12.99 16.33 -8.18
CA ASN A 204 11.65 16.87 -7.94
C ASN A 204 11.25 16.84 -6.46
N LEU A 205 11.89 15.99 -5.65
CA LEU A 205 11.56 15.84 -4.23
C LEU A 205 11.70 17.13 -3.40
N PRO A 206 12.71 18.00 -3.62
CA PRO A 206 12.82 19.25 -2.87
C PRO A 206 11.56 20.12 -2.98
N ASP A 207 11.02 20.23 -4.19
CA ASP A 207 9.87 21.09 -4.53
C ASP A 207 8.52 20.45 -4.22
N ALA A 208 8.44 19.13 -4.09
CA ALA A 208 7.20 18.44 -3.76
C ALA A 208 6.61 18.95 -2.44
N GLU A 209 5.29 19.08 -2.37
CA GLU A 209 4.59 19.44 -1.13
C GLU A 209 3.96 18.22 -0.46
N PHE A 210 3.65 17.20 -1.26
CA PHE A 210 2.98 15.98 -0.82
C PHE A 210 3.67 14.72 -1.30
N VAL A 211 3.45 13.62 -0.59
CA VAL A 211 3.94 12.29 -0.94
C VAL A 211 2.78 11.30 -0.91
N PHE A 212 2.54 10.66 -2.06
CA PHE A 212 1.78 9.43 -2.13
C PHE A 212 2.66 8.25 -1.75
N ARG A 213 2.10 7.33 -0.97
CA ARG A 213 2.71 6.04 -0.65
C ARG A 213 1.63 4.98 -0.56
N GLY A 214 2.02 3.73 -0.78
CA GLY A 214 1.08 2.64 -0.71
C GLY A 214 1.70 1.27 -0.55
N ILE A 215 0.85 0.32 -0.21
CA ILE A 215 1.23 -1.04 0.11
C ILE A 215 0.27 -2.00 -0.59
N LEU A 216 0.82 -3.06 -1.17
CA LEU A 216 0.11 -4.15 -1.83
C LEU A 216 0.14 -5.36 -0.90
N SER A 217 -1.00 -5.77 -0.37
CA SER A 217 -1.06 -6.79 0.68
C SER A 217 -1.97 -7.93 0.27
N LEU A 218 -1.44 -9.16 0.16
CA LEU A 218 -2.25 -10.34 -0.13
C LEU A 218 -2.86 -10.89 1.16
N GLU A 219 -4.16 -10.66 1.32
CA GLU A 219 -4.90 -10.89 2.56
C GLU A 219 -6.06 -11.86 2.35
N LYS A 220 -6.53 -12.48 3.44
CA LYS A 220 -7.75 -13.29 3.38
C LYS A 220 -8.94 -12.37 3.19
N ASP A 221 -9.79 -12.69 2.23
CA ASP A 221 -11.05 -11.97 2.03
C ASP A 221 -11.90 -12.05 3.31
N PRO A 222 -12.39 -10.91 3.85
CA PRO A 222 -13.18 -10.84 5.07
C PRO A 222 -14.54 -11.57 4.99
N VAL A 223 -15.06 -11.85 3.79
CA VAL A 223 -16.34 -12.54 3.57
C VAL A 223 -16.17 -14.05 3.54
N SER A 224 -15.35 -14.59 2.61
CA SER A 224 -15.19 -16.04 2.48
C SER A 224 -14.22 -16.63 3.49
N ASN A 225 -13.23 -15.85 3.96
CA ASN A 225 -12.08 -16.27 4.76
C ASN A 225 -11.29 -17.47 4.19
N LYS A 226 -11.55 -17.82 2.93
CA LYS A 226 -10.97 -18.98 2.21
C LYS A 226 -10.08 -18.54 1.06
N GLN A 227 -10.51 -17.51 0.33
CA GLN A 227 -9.73 -16.93 -0.75
C GLN A 227 -8.81 -15.82 -0.22
N ARG A 228 -7.66 -15.65 -0.88
CA ARG A 228 -6.80 -14.49 -0.67
C ARG A 228 -6.88 -13.58 -1.89
N ASN A 229 -7.05 -12.29 -1.65
CA ASN A 229 -7.09 -11.26 -2.66
C ASN A 229 -6.12 -10.13 -2.29
N TYR A 230 -5.68 -9.37 -3.28
CA TYR A 230 -4.82 -8.23 -3.01
C TYR A 230 -5.67 -7.09 -2.44
N HIS A 231 -5.23 -6.55 -1.32
CA HIS A 231 -5.74 -5.37 -0.65
C HIS A 231 -4.72 -4.26 -0.83
N ILE A 232 -5.11 -3.20 -1.52
CA ILE A 232 -4.25 -2.09 -1.87
C ILE A 232 -4.60 -0.94 -0.94
N TYR A 233 -3.59 -0.43 -0.26
CA TYR A 233 -3.70 0.75 0.59
C TYR A 233 -2.93 1.90 -0.05
N ALA A 234 -3.56 3.07 -0.13
CA ALA A 234 -2.96 4.29 -0.62
C ALA A 234 -3.17 5.41 0.38
N ARG A 235 -2.14 6.23 0.58
CA ARG A 235 -2.15 7.35 1.52
C ARG A 235 -1.39 8.53 0.92
N LEU A 236 -1.88 9.72 1.22
CA LEU A 236 -1.28 11.01 0.90
C LEU A 236 -0.94 11.73 2.20
N ASP A 237 0.32 12.14 2.32
CA ASP A 237 0.84 12.87 3.47
C ASP A 237 1.46 14.21 3.03
N GLU A 238 1.43 15.22 3.90
CA GLU A 238 2.25 16.42 3.75
C GLU A 238 3.73 16.06 3.93
N LYS A 239 4.58 16.38 2.94
CA LYS A 239 5.99 15.96 2.97
C LYS A 239 6.75 16.52 4.18
N SER A 240 6.47 17.76 4.56
CA SER A 240 7.20 18.47 5.62
C SER A 240 6.86 18.01 7.03
N SER A 241 5.61 17.60 7.26
CA SER A 241 5.09 17.29 8.60
C SER A 241 4.78 15.82 8.81
N GLY A 242 4.62 15.03 7.73
CA GLY A 242 4.11 13.66 7.78
C GLY A 242 2.61 13.59 8.13
N ARG A 243 1.91 14.73 8.10
CA ARG A 243 0.50 14.81 8.45
C ARG A 243 -0.38 14.19 7.37
N TRP A 244 -1.32 13.37 7.81
CA TRP A 244 -2.31 12.73 6.93
C TRP A 244 -3.17 13.77 6.21
N VAL A 245 -3.36 13.57 4.91
CA VAL A 245 -4.22 14.41 4.05
C VAL A 245 -5.41 13.61 3.54
N ALA A 246 -5.13 12.43 2.97
CA ALA A 246 -6.14 11.54 2.40
C ALA A 246 -5.63 10.10 2.43
N GLY A 247 -6.54 9.13 2.45
CA GLY A 247 -6.20 7.72 2.44
C GLY A 247 -7.39 6.85 2.03
N ALA A 248 -7.10 5.76 1.33
CA ALA A 248 -8.10 4.86 0.80
C ALA A 248 -7.55 3.44 0.71
N ASP A 249 -8.47 2.49 0.70
CA ASP A 249 -8.19 1.07 0.55
C ASP A 249 -9.19 0.42 -0.43
N VAL A 250 -8.72 -0.60 -1.16
CA VAL A 250 -9.52 -1.36 -2.11
C VAL A 250 -9.05 -2.80 -2.22
N TRP A 251 -10.01 -3.72 -2.32
CA TRP A 251 -9.76 -5.11 -2.66
C TRP A 251 -9.83 -5.28 -4.17
N VAL A 252 -8.89 -6.03 -4.73
CA VAL A 252 -8.83 -6.33 -6.16
C VAL A 252 -8.66 -7.83 -6.41
N GLY A 253 -9.43 -8.33 -7.38
CA GLY A 253 -9.26 -9.65 -7.95
C GLY A 253 -8.27 -9.64 -9.11
N ASN A 254 -7.83 -10.83 -9.55
CA ASN A 254 -6.98 -11.02 -10.73
C ASN A 254 -5.78 -10.05 -10.81
N PHE A 255 -5.11 -9.84 -9.68
CA PHE A 255 -4.04 -8.85 -9.53
C PHE A 255 -2.87 -9.14 -10.50
N PRO A 256 -2.47 -8.18 -11.36
CA PRO A 256 -1.36 -8.36 -12.28
C PRO A 256 -0.03 -8.33 -11.53
N TYR A 257 0.49 -9.49 -11.16
CA TYR A 257 1.75 -9.58 -10.44
C TYR A 257 2.93 -9.79 -11.39
N THR A 258 3.78 -8.77 -11.51
CA THR A 258 5.07 -8.88 -12.21
C THR A 258 6.07 -7.95 -11.53
N PRO A 259 7.14 -8.47 -10.89
CA PRO A 259 8.16 -7.64 -10.26
C PRO A 259 8.87 -6.71 -11.26
N LYS A 260 9.30 -5.53 -10.81
CA LYS A 260 10.18 -4.68 -11.62
C LYS A 260 11.52 -5.39 -11.88
N PRO A 261 12.20 -5.14 -13.01
CA PRO A 261 13.40 -5.88 -13.43
C PRO A 261 14.48 -6.05 -12.36
N ILE A 262 14.79 -4.98 -11.61
CA ILE A 262 15.81 -5.05 -10.56
C ILE A 262 15.44 -6.05 -9.45
N TYR A 263 14.15 -6.18 -9.12
CA TYR A 263 13.62 -7.11 -8.12
C TYR A 263 13.45 -8.53 -8.65
N ALA A 264 13.07 -8.68 -9.92
CA ALA A 264 13.01 -9.98 -10.59
C ALA A 264 14.39 -10.66 -10.63
N ASP A 265 15.44 -9.85 -10.76
CA ASP A 265 16.83 -10.31 -10.75
C ASP A 265 17.37 -10.59 -9.33
N MET A 266 16.67 -10.21 -8.25
CA MET A 266 17.17 -10.43 -6.89
C MET A 266 17.08 -11.91 -6.49
N PRO A 267 18.16 -12.51 -5.98
CA PRO A 267 18.14 -13.91 -5.53
C PRO A 267 17.40 -14.10 -4.20
N VAL A 268 17.13 -13.01 -3.48
CA VAL A 268 16.48 -12.98 -2.16
C VAL A 268 15.40 -11.90 -2.16
N TYR A 269 14.29 -12.16 -1.47
CA TYR A 269 13.25 -11.15 -1.28
C TYR A 269 13.70 -10.07 -0.28
N PRO A 270 13.70 -8.78 -0.65
CA PRO A 270 14.18 -7.68 0.18
C PRO A 270 13.17 -7.28 1.28
N ILE A 271 12.79 -8.23 2.14
CA ILE A 271 11.81 -8.00 3.20
C ILE A 271 12.41 -7.12 4.29
N ASP A 272 11.86 -5.91 4.45
CA ASP A 272 12.21 -4.95 5.51
C ASP A 272 11.25 -5.14 6.70
N LYS A 273 11.79 -5.19 7.93
CA LYS A 273 11.03 -5.27 9.18
C LYS A 273 10.01 -4.14 9.36
N ASN A 274 10.16 -3.02 8.65
CA ASN A 274 9.26 -1.87 8.70
C ASN A 274 8.05 -2.00 7.75
N LEU A 275 7.95 -3.03 6.90
CA LEU A 275 6.82 -3.21 5.98
C LEU A 275 5.47 -3.32 6.73
N GLU A 276 5.44 -4.00 7.88
CA GLU A 276 4.23 -4.09 8.71
C GLU A 276 3.83 -2.74 9.30
N LYS A 277 4.81 -1.93 9.74
CA LYS A 277 4.54 -0.56 10.22
C LYS A 277 4.00 0.32 9.09
N LEU A 278 4.57 0.20 7.89
CA LEU A 278 4.07 0.91 6.70
C LEU A 278 2.63 0.51 6.41
N LYS A 279 2.31 -0.78 6.45
CA LYS A 279 0.95 -1.30 6.29
C LYS A 279 -0.02 -0.73 7.34
N GLU A 280 0.37 -0.77 8.62
CA GLU A 280 -0.43 -0.23 9.72
C GLU A 280 -0.72 1.27 9.48
N SER A 281 0.32 2.05 9.19
CA SER A 281 0.19 3.50 8.92
C SER A 281 -0.61 3.82 7.66
N ALA A 282 -0.60 2.96 6.65
CA ALA A 282 -1.39 3.14 5.43
C ALA A 282 -2.90 3.03 5.67
N SER A 283 -3.30 2.20 6.64
CA SER A 283 -4.70 1.94 6.99
C SER A 283 -5.26 2.84 8.09
N ASN A 284 -4.42 3.56 8.84
CA ASN A 284 -4.84 4.33 10.02
C ASN A 284 -4.47 5.82 9.92
N PRO A 285 -5.45 6.72 9.73
CA PRO A 285 -5.19 8.17 9.59
C PRO A 285 -4.62 8.81 10.86
N GLN A 286 -4.73 8.17 12.03
CA GLN A 286 -4.20 8.69 13.31
C GLN A 286 -2.70 8.47 13.48
N ILE A 287 -2.07 7.61 12.66
CA ILE A 287 -0.65 7.35 12.73
C ILE A 287 0.06 8.41 11.87
N GLU A 288 0.76 9.34 12.52
CA GLU A 288 1.75 10.22 11.88
C GLU A 288 3.06 9.47 11.71
N ASP A 289 3.54 9.37 10.47
CA ASP A 289 4.78 8.63 10.17
C ASP A 289 5.92 9.62 9.87
N LYS A 290 6.38 10.30 10.92
CA LYS A 290 7.47 11.28 10.83
C LYS A 290 8.78 10.63 10.41
N ASP A 291 9.02 9.40 10.88
CA ASP A 291 10.19 8.61 10.53
C ASP A 291 10.25 8.38 9.02
N TYR A 292 9.11 8.09 8.38
CA TYR A 292 9.06 7.90 6.92
C TYR A 292 9.56 9.12 6.13
N THR A 293 9.21 10.34 6.55
CA THR A 293 9.64 11.56 5.83
C THR A 293 11.16 11.75 5.82
N ALA A 294 11.86 11.28 6.86
CA ALA A 294 13.32 11.37 6.95
C ALA A 294 14.04 10.52 5.91
N PHE A 295 13.39 9.47 5.38
CA PHE A 295 13.98 8.54 4.41
C PHE A 295 13.71 8.92 2.96
N LEU A 296 12.88 9.93 2.70
CA LEU A 296 12.42 10.25 1.34
C LEU A 296 13.56 10.61 0.40
N ASP A 297 14.57 11.34 0.86
CA ASP A 297 15.73 11.69 0.02
C ASP A 297 16.45 10.42 -0.44
N THR A 298 16.73 9.50 0.50
CA THR A 298 17.37 8.21 0.20
C THR A 298 16.51 7.32 -0.69
N GLN A 299 15.20 7.24 -0.44
CA GLN A 299 14.28 6.48 -1.30
C GLN A 299 14.21 7.08 -2.71
N SER A 300 14.25 8.40 -2.87
CA SER A 300 14.20 9.05 -4.19
C SER A 300 15.44 8.74 -5.03
N VAL A 301 16.63 8.72 -4.42
CA VAL A 301 17.88 8.33 -5.10
C VAL A 301 17.84 6.84 -5.48
N LEU A 302 17.32 5.98 -4.59
CA LEU A 302 17.16 4.56 -4.87
C LEU A 302 16.17 4.32 -6.02
N SER A 303 15.03 5.01 -6.02
CA SER A 303 14.02 4.95 -7.09
C SER A 303 14.60 5.38 -8.45
N GLU A 304 15.43 6.43 -8.47
CA GLU A 304 16.16 6.81 -9.68
C GLU A 304 17.14 5.70 -10.12
N GLY A 305 17.85 5.08 -9.19
CA GLY A 305 18.70 3.92 -9.42
C GLY A 305 17.95 2.73 -10.05
N ASN A 306 16.75 2.42 -9.53
CA ASN A 306 15.86 1.38 -10.08
C ASN A 306 15.53 1.69 -11.55
N ARG A 307 15.07 2.91 -11.86
CA ARG A 307 14.75 3.33 -13.23
C ARG A 307 15.96 3.26 -14.18
N LEU A 308 17.15 3.62 -13.69
CA LEU A 308 18.39 3.52 -14.49
C LEU A 308 18.75 2.07 -14.78
N TYR A 309 18.56 1.16 -13.82
CA TYR A 309 18.74 -0.27 -14.01
C TYR A 309 17.78 -0.82 -15.07
N GLU A 310 16.49 -0.47 -14.98
CA GLU A 310 15.46 -0.85 -15.94
C GLU A 310 15.80 -0.41 -17.37
N LYS A 311 16.40 0.78 -17.51
CA LYS A 311 16.88 1.32 -18.80
C LYS A 311 18.21 0.70 -19.27
N GLY A 312 18.75 -0.29 -18.57
CA GLY A 312 20.04 -0.93 -18.89
C GLY A 312 21.26 -0.05 -18.63
N LYS A 313 21.10 1.09 -17.97
CA LYS A 313 22.16 2.05 -17.66
C LYS A 313 22.91 1.67 -16.38
N TYR A 314 23.49 0.47 -16.36
CA TYR A 314 24.04 -0.13 -15.13
C TYR A 314 25.15 0.70 -14.47
N LYS A 315 25.97 1.42 -15.24
CA LYS A 315 27.00 2.31 -14.67
C LYS A 315 26.42 3.54 -13.98
N GLU A 316 25.31 4.08 -14.49
CA GLU A 316 24.61 5.20 -13.87
C GLU A 316 23.83 4.72 -12.63
N ALA A 317 23.17 3.57 -12.75
CA ALA A 317 22.51 2.91 -11.61
C ALA A 317 23.50 2.63 -10.48
N LEU A 318 24.70 2.12 -10.80
CA LEU A 318 25.76 1.87 -9.81
C LEU A 318 26.03 3.09 -8.93
N LYS A 319 26.19 4.27 -9.54
CA LYS A 319 26.46 5.51 -8.80
C LYS A 319 25.35 5.81 -7.79
N ARG A 320 24.08 5.72 -8.21
CA ARG A 320 22.92 5.96 -7.33
C ARG A 320 22.89 4.99 -6.15
N TYR A 321 23.13 3.71 -6.41
CA TYR A 321 23.17 2.69 -5.37
C TYR A 321 24.36 2.84 -4.42
N GLU A 322 25.55 3.19 -4.92
CA GLU A 322 26.72 3.47 -4.09
C GLU A 322 26.49 4.69 -3.19
N ASP A 323 25.84 5.73 -3.71
CA ASP A 323 25.50 6.92 -2.94
C ASP A 323 24.51 6.60 -1.82
N VAL A 324 23.49 5.79 -2.09
CA VAL A 324 22.58 5.28 -1.06
C VAL A 324 23.30 4.41 -0.04
N SER A 325 24.18 3.49 -0.48
CA SER A 325 24.88 2.56 0.42
C SER A 325 25.88 3.21 1.37
N LYS A 326 26.22 4.49 1.17
CA LYS A 326 27.08 5.26 2.09
C LYS A 326 26.28 5.91 3.22
N ARG A 327 24.96 6.00 3.08
CA ARG A 327 24.09 6.63 4.07
C ARG A 327 23.71 5.62 5.15
N GLU A 328 23.50 6.11 6.37
CA GLU A 328 23.08 5.27 7.50
C GLU A 328 21.68 4.68 7.27
N ASP A 329 20.76 5.51 6.78
CA ASP A 329 19.41 5.12 6.43
C ASP A 329 19.30 4.31 5.13
N GLY A 330 20.37 4.29 4.34
CA GLY A 330 20.53 3.46 3.14
C GLY A 330 21.07 2.05 3.42
N GLN A 331 21.35 1.69 4.68
CA GLN A 331 21.82 0.35 5.07
C GLN A 331 20.69 -0.71 5.05
N LYS A 332 20.07 -0.88 3.88
CA LYS A 332 18.90 -1.75 3.65
C LYS A 332 19.26 -2.92 2.75
N MET A 333 18.61 -4.07 2.96
CA MET A 333 18.84 -5.28 2.17
C MET A 333 18.63 -5.03 0.66
N ALA A 334 17.57 -4.30 0.28
CA ALA A 334 17.26 -3.98 -1.11
C ALA A 334 18.41 -3.24 -1.83
N VAL A 335 19.13 -2.36 -1.13
CA VAL A 335 20.24 -1.59 -1.68
C VAL A 335 21.41 -2.50 -2.02
N TRP A 336 21.79 -3.37 -1.08
CA TRP A 336 22.89 -4.30 -1.27
C TRP A 336 22.57 -5.41 -2.28
N LEU A 337 21.32 -5.86 -2.37
CA LEU A 337 20.87 -6.76 -3.43
C LEU A 337 20.87 -6.08 -4.81
N GLY A 338 20.51 -4.80 -4.88
CA GLY A 338 20.61 -4.04 -6.13
C GLY A 338 22.06 -3.84 -6.57
N LEU A 339 22.98 -3.53 -5.65
CA LEU A 339 24.43 -3.50 -5.93
C LEU A 339 24.94 -4.85 -6.44
N TYR A 340 24.53 -5.96 -5.80
CA TYR A 340 24.86 -7.31 -6.28
C TYR A 340 24.43 -7.50 -7.74
N ASN A 341 23.19 -7.18 -8.08
CA ASN A 341 22.66 -7.32 -9.44
C ASN A 341 23.40 -6.42 -10.44
N ILE A 342 23.66 -5.17 -10.08
CA ILE A 342 24.42 -4.23 -10.91
C ILE A 342 25.84 -4.75 -11.18
N TYR A 343 26.54 -5.23 -10.15
CA TYR A 343 27.88 -5.77 -10.31
C TYR A 343 27.90 -7.06 -11.15
N LEU A 344 26.89 -7.91 -11.04
CA LEU A 344 26.73 -9.05 -11.97
C LEU A 344 26.58 -8.58 -13.42
N ARG A 345 25.73 -7.57 -13.69
CA ARG A 345 25.55 -6.99 -15.03
C ARG A 345 26.84 -6.36 -15.57
N LEU A 346 27.66 -5.81 -14.69
CA LEU A 346 28.98 -5.25 -15.01
C LEU A 346 30.11 -6.29 -15.00
N LYS A 347 29.82 -7.56 -14.69
CA LYS A 347 30.76 -8.69 -14.60
C LYS A 347 31.85 -8.55 -13.53
N ASP A 348 31.61 -7.73 -12.50
CA ASP A 348 32.49 -7.61 -11.33
C ASP A 348 32.03 -8.59 -10.24
N LEU A 349 32.42 -9.86 -10.39
CA LEU A 349 31.93 -10.95 -9.54
C LEU A 349 32.40 -10.85 -8.08
N GLU A 350 33.55 -10.22 -7.84
CA GLU A 350 34.07 -10.01 -6.49
C GLU A 350 33.21 -9.00 -5.74
N LYS A 351 32.94 -7.84 -6.34
CA LYS A 351 32.07 -6.83 -5.73
C LYS A 351 30.62 -7.29 -5.63
N ALA A 352 30.16 -8.10 -6.58
CA ALA A 352 28.87 -8.78 -6.46
C ALA A 352 28.84 -9.64 -5.17
N GLY A 353 29.79 -10.56 -5.00
CA GLY A 353 29.87 -11.39 -3.80
C GLY A 353 29.92 -10.59 -2.50
N ASN A 354 30.74 -9.54 -2.45
CA ASN A 354 30.82 -8.65 -1.28
C ASN A 354 29.49 -7.94 -0.98
N SER A 355 28.78 -7.47 -2.02
CA SER A 355 27.47 -6.83 -1.86
C SER A 355 26.41 -7.81 -1.38
N PHE A 356 26.40 -9.03 -1.93
CA PHE A 356 25.49 -10.08 -1.49
C PHE A 356 25.75 -10.49 -0.03
N ARG A 357 27.01 -10.60 0.39
CA ARG A 357 27.36 -10.84 1.80
C ARG A 357 26.79 -9.76 2.73
N LYS A 358 26.80 -8.49 2.31
CA LYS A 358 26.17 -7.40 3.09
C LYS A 358 24.65 -7.57 3.19
N ALA A 359 23.99 -7.99 2.12
CA ALA A 359 22.57 -8.31 2.17
C ALA A 359 22.26 -9.49 3.13
N VAL A 360 23.08 -10.54 3.11
CA VAL A 360 23.02 -11.68 4.05
C VAL A 360 23.16 -11.22 5.50
N GLU A 361 24.16 -10.38 5.80
CA GLU A 361 24.38 -9.80 7.13
C GLU A 361 23.15 -9.04 7.64
N ILE A 362 22.52 -8.23 6.77
CA ILE A 362 21.30 -7.47 7.10
C ILE A 362 20.11 -8.41 7.31
N GLY A 363 19.91 -9.40 6.44
CA GLY A 363 18.79 -10.34 6.55
C GLY A 363 18.83 -11.15 7.84
N VAL A 364 20.00 -11.63 8.23
CA VAL A 364 20.16 -12.30 9.52
C VAL A 364 19.92 -11.34 10.68
N ARG A 365 20.45 -10.12 10.62
CA ARG A 365 20.27 -9.11 11.69
C ARG A 365 18.81 -8.69 11.87
N GLU A 366 18.05 -8.55 10.79
CA GLU A 366 16.70 -7.97 10.83
C GLU A 366 15.60 -9.02 10.90
N ASN A 367 15.78 -10.16 10.22
CA ASN A 367 14.75 -11.17 10.05
C ASN A 367 15.13 -12.54 10.63
N ASN A 368 16.40 -12.73 11.04
CA ASN A 368 16.95 -14.02 11.47
C ASN A 368 16.81 -15.14 10.39
N GLU A 369 16.54 -14.74 9.14
CA GLU A 369 16.17 -15.62 8.03
C GLU A 369 16.63 -15.02 6.70
N ILE A 370 16.92 -15.88 5.73
CA ILE A 370 17.22 -15.51 4.34
C ILE A 370 16.41 -16.42 3.42
N PHE A 371 15.60 -15.84 2.54
CA PHE A 371 14.80 -16.57 1.56
C PHE A 371 15.49 -16.52 0.21
N SER A 372 16.13 -17.61 -0.22
CA SER A 372 16.81 -17.67 -1.50
C SER A 372 15.96 -18.38 -2.55
N ASN A 373 15.86 -17.79 -3.74
CA ASN A 373 15.20 -18.38 -4.89
C ASN A 373 16.21 -19.19 -5.69
N PHE A 374 16.12 -20.52 -5.62
CA PHE A 374 16.89 -21.41 -6.48
C PHE A 374 15.95 -22.19 -7.40
N LEU A 375 16.27 -22.18 -8.70
CA LEU A 375 15.52 -22.92 -9.71
C LEU A 375 16.08 -24.33 -9.85
N PHE A 376 15.20 -25.30 -9.69
CA PHE A 376 15.50 -26.72 -9.83
C PHE A 376 14.78 -27.29 -11.05
N ASP A 377 15.38 -28.29 -11.69
CA ASP A 377 14.71 -29.01 -12.77
C ASP A 377 13.39 -29.63 -12.30
N VAL A 378 12.45 -29.80 -13.24
CA VAL A 378 11.13 -30.37 -12.97
C VAL A 378 11.29 -31.76 -12.32
N ASN A 379 10.64 -31.98 -11.18
CA ASN A 379 10.74 -33.21 -10.38
C ASN A 379 12.18 -33.63 -10.01
N SER A 380 13.10 -32.65 -9.95
CA SER A 380 14.52 -32.88 -9.67
C SER A 380 14.98 -32.14 -8.42
N ALA A 381 16.00 -32.70 -7.76
CA ALA A 381 16.75 -32.05 -6.68
C ALA A 381 17.97 -31.26 -7.19
N TYR A 382 18.25 -31.32 -8.50
CA TYR A 382 19.34 -30.60 -9.14
C TYR A 382 18.85 -29.27 -9.72
N PHE A 383 19.74 -28.28 -9.72
CA PHE A 383 19.47 -27.00 -10.37
C PHE A 383 19.23 -27.18 -11.87
N ILE A 384 18.48 -26.24 -12.45
CA ILE A 384 18.30 -26.19 -13.90
C ILE A 384 19.66 -26.08 -14.59
N LYS A 385 19.77 -26.64 -15.80
CA LYS A 385 21.01 -26.66 -16.59
C LYS A 385 21.27 -25.33 -17.29
N ASP A 386 21.38 -24.25 -16.52
CA ASP A 386 21.79 -22.92 -16.98
C ASP A 386 23.13 -22.55 -16.35
N LYS A 387 24.16 -22.41 -17.20
CA LYS A 387 25.54 -22.15 -16.76
C LYS A 387 25.68 -20.78 -16.08
N LYS A 388 24.98 -19.76 -16.58
CA LYS A 388 25.05 -18.40 -16.04
C LYS A 388 24.41 -18.37 -14.66
N LEU A 389 23.23 -18.94 -14.56
CA LEU A 389 22.49 -19.01 -13.30
C LEU A 389 23.24 -19.84 -12.25
N PHE A 390 23.87 -20.93 -12.66
CA PHE A 390 24.70 -21.73 -11.76
C PHE A 390 25.89 -20.94 -11.18
N GLN A 391 26.56 -20.09 -11.98
CA GLN A 391 27.63 -19.21 -11.49
C GLN A 391 27.11 -18.21 -10.44
N GLU A 392 25.90 -17.67 -10.63
CA GLU A 392 25.27 -16.79 -9.66
C GLU A 392 24.96 -17.54 -8.35
N TYR A 393 24.46 -18.79 -8.44
CA TYR A 393 24.20 -19.65 -7.29
C TYR A 393 25.46 -20.03 -6.51
N GLU A 394 26.57 -20.31 -7.20
CA GLU A 394 27.86 -20.58 -6.54
C GLU A 394 28.31 -19.38 -5.70
N ILE A 395 28.22 -18.16 -6.24
CA ILE A 395 28.54 -16.94 -5.49
C ILE A 395 27.63 -16.85 -4.25
N GLN A 396 26.32 -16.97 -4.42
CA GLN A 396 25.36 -16.83 -3.32
C GLN A 396 25.61 -17.86 -2.21
N LEU A 397 25.75 -19.13 -2.57
CA LEU A 397 25.97 -20.22 -1.61
C LEU A 397 27.33 -20.12 -0.94
N ARG A 398 28.37 -19.68 -1.65
CA ARG A 398 29.68 -19.40 -1.06
C ARG A 398 29.57 -18.31 0.00
N GLU A 399 28.95 -17.17 -0.30
CA GLU A 399 28.86 -16.05 0.64
C GLU A 399 28.02 -16.36 1.88
N ILE A 400 26.90 -17.09 1.73
CA ILE A 400 26.12 -17.59 2.88
C ILE A 400 26.98 -18.56 3.72
N SER A 401 27.70 -19.48 3.08
CA SER A 401 28.56 -20.44 3.77
C SER A 401 29.68 -19.76 4.54
N ASP A 402 30.30 -18.76 3.93
CA ASP A 402 31.37 -17.96 4.51
C ASP A 402 30.88 -17.16 5.72
N TYR A 403 29.67 -16.58 5.64
CA TYR A 403 29.03 -15.90 6.77
C TYR A 403 28.87 -16.87 7.95
N LEU A 404 28.20 -18.02 7.74
CA LEU A 404 27.94 -19.02 8.78
C LEU A 404 29.23 -19.56 9.41
N LYS A 405 30.27 -19.78 8.60
CA LYS A 405 31.59 -20.22 9.04
C LYS A 405 32.26 -19.20 9.96
N LYS A 406 32.22 -17.91 9.60
CA LYS A 406 32.85 -16.81 10.36
C LYS A 406 32.12 -16.56 11.67
N THR A 407 30.79 -16.55 11.65
CA THR A 407 29.97 -16.28 12.84
C THR A 407 29.75 -17.52 13.71
N LYS A 408 30.09 -18.71 13.22
CA LYS A 408 29.82 -20.00 13.86
C LYS A 408 28.33 -20.19 14.18
N THR A 409 27.47 -19.64 13.34
CA THR A 409 26.01 -19.68 13.50
C THR A 409 25.45 -20.99 12.93
N CYS A 410 24.43 -21.54 13.58
CA CYS A 410 23.70 -22.70 13.06
C CYS A 410 22.47 -22.29 12.26
N VAL A 411 22.14 -23.07 11.23
CA VAL A 411 21.09 -22.74 10.27
C VAL A 411 20.19 -23.95 9.99
N ARG A 412 18.89 -23.74 9.86
CA ARG A 412 18.00 -24.71 9.24
C ARG A 412 17.86 -24.37 7.76
N ILE A 413 18.15 -25.34 6.90
CA ILE A 413 17.97 -25.24 5.46
C ILE A 413 16.68 -25.99 5.12
N THR A 414 15.66 -25.25 4.72
CA THR A 414 14.33 -25.77 4.41
C THR A 414 14.02 -25.61 2.94
N GLY A 415 13.70 -26.71 2.25
CA GLY A 415 13.20 -26.64 0.88
C GLY A 415 11.68 -26.59 0.82
N HIS A 416 11.16 -25.74 -0.05
CA HIS A 416 9.73 -25.56 -0.33
C HIS A 416 9.43 -25.88 -1.80
N VAL A 417 8.18 -26.25 -2.07
CA VAL A 417 7.63 -26.41 -3.42
C VAL A 417 6.24 -25.78 -3.47
N SER A 418 5.79 -25.43 -4.67
CA SER A 418 4.43 -24.95 -4.91
C SER A 418 3.38 -26.04 -4.71
N ARG A 419 2.09 -25.68 -4.75
CA ARG A 419 0.96 -26.62 -4.61
C ARG A 419 0.91 -27.71 -5.68
N THR A 420 1.51 -27.45 -6.84
CA THR A 420 1.66 -28.42 -7.93
C THR A 420 2.80 -29.42 -7.66
N GLY A 421 3.64 -29.17 -6.66
CA GLY A 421 4.71 -30.05 -6.22
C GLY A 421 4.28 -30.97 -5.07
N ASP A 422 4.70 -32.23 -5.16
CA ASP A 422 4.56 -33.28 -4.14
C ASP A 422 5.93 -33.96 -4.00
N PRO A 423 6.35 -34.67 -2.92
CA PRO A 423 6.11 -34.58 -1.46
C PRO A 423 7.23 -33.83 -0.70
N ASN A 424 7.12 -33.78 0.65
CA ASN A 424 8.19 -33.31 1.58
C ASN A 424 9.59 -33.87 1.27
N GLN A 425 9.68 -35.05 0.63
CA GLN A 425 10.94 -35.69 0.30
C GLN A 425 11.70 -34.96 -0.81
N LEU A 426 11.03 -34.46 -1.85
CA LEU A 426 11.69 -33.72 -2.94
C LEU A 426 12.24 -32.39 -2.43
N SER A 427 11.41 -31.67 -1.68
CA SER A 427 11.82 -30.37 -1.12
C SER A 427 12.97 -30.54 -0.11
N LYS A 428 12.97 -31.63 0.68
CA LYS A 428 14.12 -31.99 1.53
C LYS A 428 15.38 -32.28 0.72
N ARG A 429 15.31 -33.09 -0.35
CA ARG A 429 16.47 -33.41 -1.21
C ARG A 429 17.08 -32.17 -1.89
N ARG A 430 16.24 -31.18 -2.22
CA ARG A 430 16.70 -29.87 -2.73
C ARG A 430 17.52 -29.13 -1.67
N ALA A 431 17.06 -29.10 -0.41
CA ALA A 431 17.83 -28.54 0.70
C ALA A 431 19.14 -29.31 0.96
N GLU A 432 19.15 -30.64 0.83
CA GLU A 432 20.38 -31.46 0.92
C GLU A 432 21.38 -31.12 -0.20
N THR A 433 20.88 -30.87 -1.42
CA THR A 433 21.73 -30.44 -2.55
C THR A 433 22.38 -29.09 -2.29
N VAL A 434 21.61 -28.13 -1.77
CA VAL A 434 22.12 -26.83 -1.34
C VAL A 434 23.21 -26.99 -0.27
N GLN A 435 22.95 -27.76 0.79
CA GLN A 435 23.93 -28.03 1.86
C GLN A 435 25.23 -28.64 1.32
N ARG A 436 25.14 -29.55 0.35
CA ARG A 436 26.29 -30.20 -0.25
C ARG A 436 27.20 -29.22 -1.00
N ILE A 437 26.62 -28.28 -1.75
CA ILE A 437 27.38 -27.23 -2.45
C ILE A 437 28.00 -26.28 -1.42
N MET A 438 27.25 -25.88 -0.39
CA MET A 438 27.77 -25.05 0.71
C MET A 438 28.97 -25.69 1.42
N ALA A 439 29.03 -27.03 1.48
CA ALA A 439 30.12 -27.76 2.11
C ALA A 439 31.47 -27.59 1.39
N GLU A 440 31.49 -27.14 0.13
CA GLU A 440 32.73 -26.80 -0.57
C GLU A 440 33.45 -25.61 0.09
N THR A 441 32.68 -24.65 0.61
CA THR A 441 33.21 -23.46 1.31
C THR A 441 33.32 -23.68 2.82
N PHE A 442 32.33 -24.38 3.40
CA PHE A 442 32.27 -24.66 4.83
C PHE A 442 31.98 -26.15 5.09
N PRO A 443 32.98 -27.05 5.07
CA PRO A 443 32.77 -28.49 5.25
C PRO A 443 32.06 -28.87 6.55
N LYS A 444 32.19 -28.06 7.61
CA LYS A 444 31.49 -28.30 8.88
C LYS A 444 30.00 -27.94 8.83
N ILE A 445 29.48 -27.41 7.72
CA ILE A 445 28.05 -27.08 7.57
C ILE A 445 27.14 -28.25 7.94
N TYR A 446 27.54 -29.49 7.66
CA TYR A 446 26.81 -30.70 8.08
C TYR A 446 26.57 -30.82 9.59
N ARG A 447 27.42 -30.19 10.42
CA ARG A 447 27.27 -30.11 11.88
C ARG A 447 26.60 -28.82 12.35
N TYR A 448 26.64 -27.77 11.52
CA TYR A 448 26.08 -26.45 11.80
C TYR A 448 24.71 -26.26 11.14
N SER A 449 24.12 -27.31 10.55
CA SER A 449 22.82 -27.19 9.93
C SER A 449 21.86 -28.34 10.17
N GLU A 450 20.58 -28.02 10.08
CA GLU A 450 19.48 -28.97 10.04
C GLU A 450 18.81 -28.90 8.68
N ILE A 451 18.44 -30.05 8.11
CA ILE A 451 17.73 -30.13 6.83
C ILE A 451 16.26 -30.42 7.08
N ALA A 452 15.39 -29.64 6.46
CA ALA A 452 13.95 -29.85 6.45
C ALA A 452 13.37 -29.76 5.02
N GLY A 453 12.22 -30.39 4.82
CA GLY A 453 11.41 -30.25 3.62
C GLY A 453 9.95 -30.09 4.00
N MET A 454 9.35 -28.96 3.62
CA MET A 454 7.98 -28.59 3.99
C MET A 454 6.95 -28.81 2.88
N GLY A 455 7.38 -29.30 1.72
CA GLY A 455 6.46 -29.43 0.58
C GLY A 455 5.83 -28.07 0.26
N TYR A 456 4.51 -28.08 0.07
CA TYR A 456 3.67 -26.89 -0.07
C TYR A 456 2.98 -26.44 1.23
N LYS A 457 3.26 -27.08 2.38
CA LYS A 457 2.54 -26.83 3.65
C LYS A 457 2.70 -25.39 4.16
N GLU A 458 3.83 -24.78 3.82
CA GLU A 458 4.18 -23.39 4.18
C GLU A 458 4.22 -22.50 2.94
N CYS A 459 3.30 -22.73 1.99
CA CYS A 459 3.09 -21.79 0.89
C CYS A 459 2.62 -20.43 1.47
N MET A 460 3.20 -19.35 0.94
CA MET A 460 2.89 -17.98 1.34
C MET A 460 1.74 -17.44 0.48
N LYS A 461 1.79 -17.69 -0.84
CA LYS A 461 0.75 -17.23 -1.78
C LYS A 461 -0.25 -18.34 -2.10
N CYS A 462 0.24 -19.57 -2.28
CA CYS A 462 -0.56 -20.77 -2.48
C CYS A 462 -1.46 -20.76 -3.73
N THR A 463 -1.14 -19.94 -4.74
CA THR A 463 -1.92 -19.85 -5.99
C THR A 463 -1.43 -20.87 -7.02
N VAL A 464 -2.30 -21.24 -7.96
CA VAL A 464 -1.98 -22.13 -9.09
C VAL A 464 -2.55 -21.54 -10.39
N PRO A 465 -1.92 -21.75 -11.56
CA PRO A 465 -0.66 -22.47 -11.79
C PRO A 465 0.58 -21.70 -11.28
N ASP A 466 1.76 -22.31 -11.40
CA ASP A 466 3.03 -21.63 -11.10
C ASP A 466 3.23 -20.42 -12.02
N SER A 467 3.68 -19.31 -11.44
CA SER A 467 3.96 -18.03 -12.10
C SER A 467 5.04 -17.26 -11.33
N ASP A 468 5.44 -16.09 -11.83
CA ASP A 468 6.25 -15.13 -11.06
C ASP A 468 5.48 -14.65 -9.82
N GLY A 469 4.16 -14.54 -9.97
CA GLY A 469 3.17 -14.30 -8.92
C GLY A 469 3.40 -15.08 -7.65
N ASN A 470 3.75 -16.37 -7.76
CA ASN A 470 3.90 -17.30 -6.64
C ASN A 470 5.29 -17.94 -6.55
N ALA A 471 6.32 -17.32 -7.16
CA ALA A 471 7.68 -17.82 -7.12
C ALA A 471 8.22 -18.00 -5.69
N ILE A 472 7.75 -17.20 -4.72
CA ILE A 472 8.10 -17.31 -3.30
C ILE A 472 7.72 -18.64 -2.65
N ASP A 473 6.77 -19.38 -3.23
CA ASP A 473 6.39 -20.71 -2.74
C ASP A 473 7.43 -21.79 -3.13
N ARG A 474 8.33 -21.49 -4.09
CA ARG A 474 9.37 -22.38 -4.61
C ARG A 474 10.76 -21.91 -4.19
N ARG A 475 10.97 -21.79 -2.87
CA ARG A 475 12.18 -21.21 -2.26
C ARG A 475 13.01 -22.23 -1.47
N VAL A 476 14.24 -21.85 -1.16
CA VAL A 476 15.03 -22.44 -0.07
C VAL A 476 15.20 -21.40 1.02
N GLU A 477 14.78 -21.75 2.23
CA GLU A 477 14.85 -20.89 3.39
C GLU A 477 16.06 -21.26 4.26
N PHE A 478 16.83 -20.24 4.65
CA PHE A 478 17.93 -20.36 5.60
C PHE A 478 17.53 -19.65 6.89
N LYS A 479 17.02 -20.42 7.86
CA LYS A 479 16.59 -19.90 9.15
C LYS A 479 17.67 -20.07 10.20
N ILE A 480 18.10 -18.97 10.82
CA ILE A 480 19.11 -19.05 11.88
C ILE A 480 18.51 -19.68 13.13
N ILE A 481 19.19 -20.68 13.67
CA ILE A 481 18.75 -21.47 14.81
C ILE A 481 19.83 -21.57 15.89
N PRO A 482 19.47 -21.82 17.16
CA PRO A 482 20.45 -22.15 18.19
C PRO A 482 21.27 -23.39 17.78
N CYS A 483 22.58 -23.33 17.99
CA CYS A 483 23.42 -24.51 17.79
C CYS A 483 23.10 -25.60 18.82
N LYS A 484 22.89 -26.83 18.34
CA LYS A 484 22.77 -28.00 19.20
C LYS A 484 24.06 -28.15 20.02
N LYS A 485 23.97 -28.08 21.34
CA LYS A 485 25.10 -28.41 22.23
C LYS A 485 25.44 -29.88 22.04
N ASN A 486 26.65 -30.17 21.57
CA ASN A 486 27.11 -31.55 21.52
C ASN A 486 27.28 -32.06 22.96
N ARG A 487 26.75 -33.27 23.24
CA ARG A 487 26.96 -33.96 24.53
C ARG A 487 28.43 -34.32 24.81
N ARG A 488 29.36 -34.00 23.91
CA ARG A 488 30.81 -34.26 24.02
C ARG A 488 31.66 -33.03 24.38
N ASP A 489 31.03 -31.86 24.54
CA ASP A 489 31.71 -30.63 25.02
C ASP A 489 31.44 -30.38 26.52
N ARG A 490 31.24 -31.45 27.30
CA ARG A 490 31.18 -31.42 28.78
C ARG A 490 32.27 -32.29 29.37
#